data_AF-G2QIP2-F1
#
_entry.id   AF-G2QIP2-F1
#
_cell.length_a   1.000
_cell.length_b   1.000
_cell.length_c   1.000
_cell.angle_alpha   90.00
_cell.angle_beta   90.00
_cell.angle_gamma   90.00
#
_symmetry.space_group_name_H-M   'P 1'
#
loop_
_entity.id
_entity.type
_entity.pdbx_description
1 polymer ?
#
loop_
_entity_poly.entity_id
_entity_poly.type
_entity_poly.pdbx_seq_one_letter_code
_entity_poly.pdbx_strand_id
1 'polypeptide(L)'
;MSTISDAITKDHRELEQYYNEITNSNDHDHQERFGNQFTWELARHSVAEELIVYPAFEKHMGDRGHKMAESDRKEHHRVKELLKQFQNMKPQQPDYIPKLKELWGVLSAHIEEEEHSDLPALESALTMAREAGESEKMAKKFGMTKAFVPSRSHPSAGENPYFESALGLLAAPIDHIADIFRKFPEQKVSPDPSTK
;
A
#
# COMPACT_ATOMS: atom_id res chain seq x y z
N MET A 1 -20.41 6.49 -5.01
CA MET A 1 -19.26 5.67 -5.45
C MET A 1 -18.28 5.66 -4.29
N SER A 2 -17.35 4.70 -4.21
CA SER A 2 -16.35 4.67 -3.12
C SER A 2 -15.47 5.91 -3.19
N THR A 3 -15.24 6.58 -2.06
CA THR A 3 -14.27 7.69 -1.94
C THR A 3 -12.84 7.17 -1.91
N ILE A 4 -11.84 8.07 -1.98
CA ILE A 4 -10.43 7.68 -1.81
C ILE A 4 -10.20 7.14 -0.39
N SER A 5 -10.82 7.78 0.61
CA SER A 5 -10.76 7.32 2.01
C SER A 5 -11.32 5.91 2.18
N ASP A 6 -12.46 5.62 1.54
CA ASP A 6 -13.07 4.28 1.57
C ASP A 6 -12.14 3.22 0.94
N ALA A 7 -11.46 3.58 -0.16
CA ALA A 7 -10.58 2.66 -0.88
C ALA A 7 -9.30 2.33 -0.08
N ILE A 8 -8.69 3.34 0.53
CA ILE A 8 -7.48 3.18 1.37
C ILE A 8 -7.81 2.43 2.66
N THR A 9 -8.89 2.82 3.35
CA THR A 9 -9.35 2.11 4.55
C THR A 9 -9.65 0.64 4.25
N LYS A 10 -10.20 0.33 3.06
CA LYS A 10 -10.41 -1.06 2.65
C LYS A 10 -9.10 -1.83 2.56
N ASP A 11 -8.07 -1.27 1.91
CA ASP A 11 -6.74 -1.87 1.84
C ASP A 11 -6.15 -2.11 3.24
N HIS A 12 -6.31 -1.16 4.18
CA HIS A 12 -5.84 -1.30 5.56
C HIS A 12 -6.47 -2.50 6.28
N ARG A 13 -7.78 -2.69 6.12
CA ARG A 13 -8.49 -3.83 6.72
C ARG A 13 -8.05 -5.16 6.10
N GLU A 14 -7.77 -5.17 4.79
CA GLU A 14 -7.20 -6.36 4.12
C GLU A 14 -5.78 -6.67 4.61
N LEU A 15 -4.93 -5.66 4.76
CA LEU A 15 -3.57 -5.80 5.30
C LEU A 15 -3.58 -6.32 6.75
N GLU A 16 -4.43 -5.76 7.61
CA GLU A 16 -4.63 -6.21 8.99
C GLU A 16 -5.08 -7.67 9.04
N GLN A 17 -5.99 -8.04 8.14
CA GLN A 17 -6.43 -9.42 8.03
C GLN A 17 -5.29 -10.36 7.64
N TYR A 18 -4.50 -10.03 6.61
CA TYR A 18 -3.40 -10.90 6.19
C TYR A 18 -2.33 -11.01 7.26
N TYR A 19 -2.03 -9.91 7.97
CA TYR A 19 -1.17 -9.94 9.14
C TYR A 19 -1.67 -10.98 10.17
N ASN A 20 -2.95 -10.93 10.52
CA ASN A 20 -3.56 -11.84 11.48
C ASN A 20 -3.54 -13.30 11.01
N GLU A 21 -3.80 -13.57 9.72
CA GLU A 21 -3.71 -14.91 9.12
C GLU A 21 -2.30 -15.51 9.24
N ILE A 22 -1.26 -14.68 9.09
CA ILE A 22 0.12 -15.11 9.23
C ILE A 22 0.46 -15.38 10.71
N THR A 23 0.11 -14.45 11.61
CA THR A 23 0.54 -14.52 13.02
C THR A 23 -0.21 -15.56 13.84
N ASN A 24 -1.44 -15.92 13.45
CA ASN A 24 -2.27 -16.87 14.17
C ASN A 24 -2.13 -18.32 13.65
N SER A 25 -1.39 -18.53 12.56
CA SER A 25 -1.14 -19.85 12.00
C SER A 25 0.22 -20.39 12.41
N ASN A 26 0.32 -21.72 12.55
CA ASN A 26 1.59 -22.46 12.64
C ASN A 26 1.86 -23.28 11.36
N ASP A 27 0.97 -23.20 10.37
CA ASP A 27 1.17 -23.84 9.07
C ASP A 27 2.02 -22.93 8.17
N HIS A 28 3.22 -23.39 7.85
CA HIS A 28 4.16 -22.65 7.01
C HIS A 28 3.65 -22.42 5.58
N ASP A 29 2.82 -23.31 5.00
CA ASP A 29 2.28 -23.07 3.65
C ASP A 29 1.24 -21.94 3.67
N HIS A 30 0.38 -21.93 4.70
CA HIS A 30 -0.56 -20.83 4.96
C HIS A 30 0.16 -19.50 5.17
N GLN A 31 1.19 -19.49 6.01
CA GLN A 31 2.03 -18.32 6.26
C GLN A 31 2.76 -17.82 5.00
N GLU A 32 3.21 -18.73 4.11
CA GLU A 32 3.83 -18.35 2.83
C GLU A 32 2.82 -17.67 1.91
N ARG A 33 1.61 -18.24 1.80
CA ARG A 33 0.53 -17.68 0.96
C ARG A 33 0.10 -16.30 1.41
N PHE A 34 -0.21 -16.15 2.70
CA PHE A 34 -0.63 -14.86 3.23
C PHE A 34 0.54 -13.87 3.35
N GLY A 35 1.77 -14.33 3.57
CA GLY A 35 2.96 -13.47 3.50
C GLY A 35 3.19 -12.88 2.10
N ASN A 36 2.96 -13.67 1.05
CA ASN A 36 2.96 -13.17 -0.33
C ASN A 36 1.82 -12.19 -0.57
N GLN A 37 0.60 -12.49 -0.11
CA GLN A 37 -0.57 -11.60 -0.25
C GLN A 37 -0.35 -10.26 0.48
N PHE A 38 0.12 -10.29 1.73
CA PHE A 38 0.47 -9.10 2.51
C PHE A 38 1.53 -8.25 1.80
N THR A 39 2.60 -8.88 1.31
CA THR A 39 3.66 -8.19 0.56
C THR A 39 3.11 -7.55 -0.71
N TRP A 40 2.28 -8.28 -1.44
CA TRP A 40 1.70 -7.86 -2.71
C TRP A 40 0.75 -6.67 -2.55
N GLU A 41 -0.10 -6.69 -1.52
CA GLU A 41 -0.96 -5.55 -1.27
C GLU A 41 -0.20 -4.34 -0.74
N LEU A 42 0.66 -4.52 0.27
CA LEU A 42 1.36 -3.40 0.91
C LEU A 42 2.23 -2.63 -0.08
N ALA A 43 2.98 -3.34 -0.94
CA ALA A 43 3.83 -2.69 -1.93
C ALA A 43 3.03 -1.82 -2.91
N ARG A 44 1.89 -2.32 -3.41
CA ARG A 44 1.08 -1.62 -4.41
C ARG A 44 0.28 -0.48 -3.80
N HIS A 45 -0.20 -0.69 -2.58
CA HIS A 45 -0.87 0.32 -1.77
C HIS A 45 0.05 1.53 -1.54
N SER A 46 1.23 1.33 -0.94
CA SER A 46 2.14 2.44 -0.63
C SER A 46 2.56 3.26 -1.85
N VAL A 47 2.85 2.60 -2.98
CA VAL A 47 3.21 3.31 -4.23
C VAL A 47 1.99 4.04 -4.81
N ALA A 48 0.79 3.46 -4.71
CA ALA A 48 -0.41 4.12 -5.21
C ALA A 48 -0.76 5.39 -4.40
N GLU A 49 -0.51 5.42 -3.10
CA GLU A 49 -0.67 6.62 -2.27
C GLU A 49 0.33 7.71 -2.66
N GLU A 50 1.60 7.34 -2.82
CA GLU A 50 2.66 8.26 -3.23
C GLU A 50 2.41 8.94 -4.57
N LEU A 51 1.73 8.23 -5.49
CA LEU A 51 1.41 8.71 -6.84
C LEU A 51 0.08 9.46 -6.91
N ILE A 52 -0.85 9.24 -5.98
CA ILE A 52 -2.23 9.75 -6.06
C ILE A 52 -2.56 10.68 -4.88
N VAL A 53 -2.33 10.23 -3.65
CA VAL A 53 -2.74 10.91 -2.42
C VAL A 53 -1.79 12.05 -2.09
N TYR A 54 -0.49 11.82 -2.10
CA TYR A 54 0.48 12.85 -1.69
C TYR A 54 0.49 14.06 -2.64
N PRO A 55 0.43 13.90 -3.98
CA PRO A 55 0.22 15.04 -4.87
C PRO A 55 -1.11 15.77 -4.63
N ALA A 56 -2.14 15.06 -4.16
CA ALA A 56 -3.42 15.67 -3.81
C ALA A 56 -3.32 16.48 -2.50
N PHE A 57 -2.59 16.00 -1.49
CA PHE A 57 -2.28 16.80 -0.30
C PHE A 57 -1.60 18.11 -0.71
N GLU A 58 -0.54 18.04 -1.51
CA GLU A 58 0.20 19.21 -1.98
C GLU A 58 -0.70 20.18 -2.76
N LYS A 59 -1.50 19.67 -3.69
CA LYS A 59 -2.39 20.46 -4.54
C LYS A 59 -3.50 21.15 -3.74
N HIS A 60 -4.12 20.44 -2.79
CA HIS A 60 -5.36 20.89 -2.16
C HIS A 60 -5.17 21.54 -0.79
N MET A 61 -4.02 21.32 -0.15
CA MET A 61 -3.77 21.77 1.24
C MET A 61 -2.51 22.64 1.38
N GLY A 62 -1.84 22.98 0.27
CA GLY A 62 -0.70 23.90 0.23
C GLY A 62 0.46 23.45 1.13
N ASP A 63 1.08 24.39 1.84
CA ASP A 63 2.24 24.12 2.72
C ASP A 63 1.96 23.06 3.79
N ARG A 64 0.70 22.97 4.27
CA ARG A 64 0.31 21.92 5.23
C ARG A 64 0.34 20.56 4.54
N GLY A 65 -0.27 20.45 3.37
CA GLY A 65 -0.29 19.22 2.58
C GLY A 65 1.10 18.74 2.17
N HIS A 66 1.98 19.67 1.78
CA HIS A 66 3.37 19.33 1.47
C HIS A 66 4.12 18.76 2.68
N LYS A 67 3.93 19.33 3.88
CA LYS A 67 4.54 18.79 5.10
C LYS A 67 3.99 17.42 5.48
N MET A 68 2.71 17.18 5.28
CA MET A 68 2.08 15.86 5.48
C MET A 68 2.68 14.84 4.52
N ALA A 69 2.64 15.12 3.21
CA ALA A 69 3.25 14.25 2.19
C ALA A 69 4.74 13.93 2.47
N GLU A 70 5.54 14.91 2.90
CA GLU A 70 6.95 14.68 3.27
C GLU A 70 7.15 13.88 4.56
N SER A 71 6.18 13.91 5.48
CA SER A 71 6.17 13.04 6.66
C SER A 71 5.88 11.60 6.23
N ASP A 72 4.80 11.41 5.48
CA ASP A 72 4.31 10.10 5.08
C ASP A 72 5.31 9.38 4.17
N ARG A 73 5.99 10.10 3.26
CA ARG A 73 7.08 9.54 2.46
C ARG A 73 8.21 8.95 3.32
N LYS A 74 8.53 9.55 4.47
CA LYS A 74 9.57 9.02 5.37
C LYS A 74 9.09 7.78 6.11
N GLU A 75 7.83 7.77 6.52
CA GLU A 75 7.20 6.62 7.16
C GLU A 75 7.09 5.44 6.18
N HIS A 76 6.61 5.69 4.97
CA HIS A 76 6.61 4.74 3.86
C HIS A 76 7.99 4.22 3.53
N HIS A 77 9.02 5.09 3.51
CA HIS A 77 10.39 4.61 3.30
C HIS A 77 10.77 3.55 4.34
N ARG A 78 10.45 3.80 5.62
CA ARG A 78 10.71 2.85 6.70
C ARG A 78 9.91 1.56 6.55
N VAL A 79 8.64 1.65 6.16
CA VAL A 79 7.78 0.49 5.85
C VAL A 79 8.38 -0.32 4.70
N LYS A 80 8.80 0.34 3.61
CA LYS A 80 9.44 -0.29 2.44
C LYS A 80 10.73 -1.01 2.82
N GLU A 81 11.58 -0.44 3.67
CA GLU A 81 12.79 -1.10 4.15
C GLU A 81 12.48 -2.40 4.90
N LEU A 82 11.51 -2.36 5.82
CA LEU A 82 11.09 -3.51 6.60
C LEU A 82 10.41 -4.56 5.73
N LEU A 83 9.55 -4.13 4.80
CA LEU A 83 8.93 -5.01 3.83
C LEU A 83 9.97 -5.67 2.93
N LYS A 84 11.03 -4.95 2.51
CA LYS A 84 12.12 -5.53 1.73
C LYS A 84 12.86 -6.64 2.48
N GLN A 85 12.99 -6.52 3.80
CA GLN A 85 13.56 -7.58 4.63
C GLN A 85 12.59 -8.76 4.72
N PHE A 86 11.34 -8.51 5.16
CA PHE A 86 10.31 -9.53 5.34
C PHE A 86 10.04 -10.34 4.06
N GLN A 87 9.92 -9.66 2.92
CA GLN A 87 9.56 -10.29 1.64
C GLN A 87 10.61 -11.30 1.14
N ASN A 88 11.83 -11.29 1.67
CA ASN A 88 12.89 -12.24 1.30
C ASN A 88 13.02 -13.39 2.31
N MET A 89 12.20 -13.40 3.37
CA MET A 89 12.23 -14.42 4.41
C MET A 89 11.34 -15.60 4.05
N LYS A 90 11.54 -16.71 4.77
CA LYS A 90 10.73 -17.92 4.68
C LYS A 90 10.03 -18.19 6.01
N PRO A 91 8.79 -18.70 6.02
CA PRO A 91 8.05 -18.99 7.26
C PRO A 91 8.78 -19.88 8.26
N GLN A 92 9.66 -20.76 7.78
CA GLN A 92 10.48 -21.65 8.62
C GLN A 92 11.58 -20.91 9.41
N GLN A 93 11.89 -19.67 9.05
CA GLN A 93 12.93 -18.90 9.72
C GLN A 93 12.40 -18.38 11.06
N PRO A 94 13.18 -18.48 12.16
CA PRO A 94 12.73 -18.06 13.49
C PRO A 94 12.36 -16.58 13.56
N ASP A 95 12.97 -15.76 12.71
CA ASP A 95 12.76 -14.31 12.66
C ASP A 95 11.58 -13.89 11.77
N TYR A 96 10.90 -14.81 11.08
CA TYR A 96 9.81 -14.48 10.13
C TYR A 96 8.67 -13.72 10.81
N ILE A 97 8.12 -14.28 11.90
CA ILE A 97 7.05 -13.65 12.68
C ILE A 97 7.54 -12.40 13.43
N PRO A 98 8.71 -12.40 14.13
CA PRO A 98 9.27 -11.19 14.70
C PRO A 98 9.41 -10.02 13.70
N LYS A 99 9.90 -10.29 12.48
CA LYS A 99 10.04 -9.27 11.44
C LYS A 99 8.69 -8.74 10.96
N LEU A 100 7.70 -9.61 10.77
CA LEU A 100 6.35 -9.17 10.41
C LEU A 100 5.73 -8.28 11.49
N LYS A 101 5.92 -8.60 12.78
CA LYS A 101 5.43 -7.78 13.89
C LYS A 101 6.12 -6.41 13.97
N GLU A 102 7.43 -6.36 13.71
CA GLU A 102 8.17 -5.09 13.60
C GLU A 102 7.61 -4.22 12.46
N LEU A 103 7.42 -4.81 11.29
CA LEU A 103 6.82 -4.15 10.13
C LEU A 103 5.40 -3.64 10.44
N TRP A 104 4.56 -4.51 11.01
CA TRP A 104 3.18 -4.17 11.38
C TRP A 104 3.13 -3.02 12.39
N GLY A 105 4.02 -2.98 13.38
CA GLY A 105 4.02 -1.90 14.38
C GLY A 105 4.29 -0.51 13.79
N VAL A 106 5.12 -0.41 12.74
CA VAL A 106 5.32 0.85 12.01
C VAL A 106 4.12 1.15 11.12
N LEU A 107 3.65 0.15 10.37
CA LEU A 107 2.53 0.30 9.45
C LEU A 107 1.22 0.65 10.14
N SER A 108 0.89 0.02 11.27
CA SER A 108 -0.36 0.28 11.99
C SER A 108 -0.41 1.69 12.58
N ALA A 109 0.75 2.22 13.01
CA ALA A 109 0.83 3.61 13.47
C ALA A 109 0.58 4.60 12.32
N HIS A 110 1.14 4.33 11.14
CA HIS A 110 0.88 5.11 9.93
C HIS A 110 -0.62 5.06 9.53
N ILE A 111 -1.21 3.86 9.49
CA ILE A 111 -2.64 3.64 9.22
C ILE A 111 -3.52 4.44 10.20
N GLU A 112 -3.17 4.45 11.49
CA GLU A 112 -3.93 5.20 12.50
C GLU A 112 -3.87 6.71 12.25
N GLU A 113 -2.71 7.26 11.92
CA GLU A 113 -2.56 8.69 11.59
C GLU A 113 -3.34 9.03 10.32
N GLU A 114 -3.18 8.22 9.27
CA GLU A 114 -3.82 8.47 7.98
C GLU A 114 -5.35 8.45 8.07
N GLU A 115 -5.93 7.44 8.73
CA GLU A 115 -7.39 7.31 8.87
C GLU A 115 -8.02 8.38 9.78
N HIS A 116 -7.30 8.87 10.79
CA HIS A 116 -7.84 9.83 11.77
C HIS A 116 -7.52 11.29 11.46
N SER A 117 -6.44 11.56 10.72
CA SER A 117 -5.97 12.91 10.42
C SER A 117 -6.00 13.21 8.93
N ASP A 118 -5.29 12.42 8.12
CA ASP A 118 -4.87 12.87 6.80
C ASP A 118 -5.96 12.70 5.76
N LEU A 119 -6.62 11.54 5.74
CA LEU A 119 -7.77 11.28 4.88
C LEU A 119 -8.95 12.21 5.21
N PRO A 120 -9.37 12.40 6.48
CA PRO A 120 -10.38 13.41 6.81
C PRO A 120 -10.00 14.83 6.36
N ALA A 121 -8.72 15.21 6.49
CA ALA A 121 -8.26 16.53 6.09
C ALA A 121 -8.30 16.71 4.56
N LEU A 122 -7.93 15.69 3.78
CA LEU A 122 -8.03 15.70 2.33
C LEU A 122 -9.48 15.76 1.86
N GLU A 123 -10.38 14.93 2.42
CA GLU A 123 -11.81 14.97 2.06
C GLU A 123 -12.43 16.34 2.36
N SER A 124 -12.04 16.96 3.48
CA SER A 124 -12.44 18.32 3.82
C SER A 124 -11.93 19.33 2.77
N ALA A 125 -10.66 19.23 2.37
CA ALA A 125 -10.06 20.11 1.37
C ALA A 125 -10.72 19.97 -0.01
N LEU A 126 -10.99 18.74 -0.46
CA LEU A 126 -11.69 18.47 -1.73
C LEU A 126 -13.11 19.05 -1.72
N THR A 127 -13.82 18.91 -0.60
CA THR A 127 -15.14 19.51 -0.40
C THR A 127 -15.08 21.04 -0.47
N MET A 128 -14.11 21.66 0.22
CA MET A 128 -13.93 23.12 0.22
C MET A 128 -13.56 23.66 -1.16
N ALA A 129 -12.76 22.92 -1.93
CA ALA A 129 -12.40 23.25 -3.31
C ALA A 129 -13.59 23.15 -4.29
N ARG A 130 -14.74 22.63 -3.83
CA ARG A 130 -15.94 22.36 -4.65
C ARG A 130 -15.67 21.40 -5.81
N GLU A 131 -14.69 20.51 -5.67
CA GLU A 131 -14.35 19.50 -6.66
C GLU A 131 -15.23 18.25 -6.47
N ALA A 132 -16.53 18.40 -6.71
CA ALA A 132 -17.49 17.31 -6.57
C ALA A 132 -17.08 16.10 -7.43
N GLY A 133 -17.05 14.91 -6.82
CA GLY A 133 -16.68 13.68 -7.48
C GLY A 133 -15.16 13.45 -7.61
N GLU A 134 -14.30 14.35 -7.11
CA GLU A 134 -12.85 14.17 -7.25
C GLU A 134 -12.32 13.04 -6.37
N SER A 135 -12.82 12.90 -5.13
CA SER A 135 -12.46 11.78 -4.26
C SER A 135 -12.75 10.43 -4.91
N GLU A 136 -13.89 10.27 -5.58
CA GLU A 136 -14.24 9.03 -6.27
C GLU A 136 -13.43 8.81 -7.56
N LYS A 137 -13.02 9.88 -8.25
CA LYS A 137 -12.06 9.78 -9.36
C LYS A 137 -10.68 9.36 -8.86
N MET A 138 -10.24 9.88 -7.73
CA MET A 138 -9.00 9.49 -7.07
C MET A 138 -9.05 8.02 -6.67
N ALA A 139 -10.14 7.55 -6.06
CA ALA A 139 -10.33 6.14 -5.73
C ALA A 139 -10.22 5.22 -6.97
N LYS A 140 -10.82 5.63 -8.09
CA LYS A 140 -10.71 4.88 -9.35
C LYS A 140 -9.25 4.86 -9.86
N LYS A 141 -8.57 6.01 -9.84
CA LYS A 141 -7.16 6.10 -10.26
C LYS A 141 -6.27 5.26 -9.35
N PHE A 142 -6.44 5.34 -8.05
CA PHE A 142 -5.74 4.54 -7.05
C PHE A 142 -5.84 3.03 -7.35
N GLY A 143 -7.06 2.52 -7.53
CA GLY A 143 -7.27 1.12 -7.89
C GLY A 143 -6.66 0.73 -9.24
N MET A 144 -6.71 1.61 -10.25
CA MET A 144 -6.06 1.37 -11.54
C MET A 144 -4.53 1.36 -11.40
N THR A 145 -3.95 2.30 -10.65
CA THR A 145 -2.51 2.41 -10.39
C THR A 145 -1.97 1.13 -9.75
N LYS A 146 -2.69 0.56 -8.77
CA LYS A 146 -2.33 -0.71 -8.12
C LYS A 146 -2.15 -1.89 -9.10
N ALA A 147 -2.70 -1.84 -10.30
CA ALA A 147 -2.51 -2.90 -11.31
C ALA A 147 -1.16 -2.82 -12.05
N PHE A 148 -0.49 -1.66 -12.04
CA PHE A 148 0.70 -1.40 -12.86
C PHE A 148 1.96 -1.12 -12.04
N VAL A 149 1.81 -0.78 -10.76
CA VAL A 149 2.95 -0.54 -9.85
C VAL A 149 3.62 -1.85 -9.41
N PRO A 150 4.87 -1.80 -8.89
CA PRO A 150 5.57 -2.98 -8.41
C PRO A 150 4.79 -3.74 -7.34
N SER A 151 4.79 -5.07 -7.43
CA SER A 151 4.13 -5.96 -6.47
C SER A 151 5.00 -6.33 -5.26
N ARG A 152 6.20 -5.73 -5.15
CA ARG A 152 7.13 -5.92 -4.03
C ARG A 152 7.86 -4.61 -3.72
N SER A 153 8.46 -4.56 -2.53
CA SER A 153 9.22 -3.40 -2.08
C SER A 153 10.58 -3.27 -2.76
N HIS A 154 10.91 -2.02 -3.14
CA HIS A 154 12.20 -1.61 -3.71
C HIS A 154 12.65 -0.24 -3.14
N PRO A 155 13.03 -0.17 -1.85
CA PRO A 155 13.37 1.10 -1.19
C PRO A 155 14.57 1.82 -1.82
N SER A 156 15.47 1.09 -2.49
CA SER A 156 16.61 1.67 -3.21
C SER A 156 16.24 2.49 -4.45
N ALA A 157 14.99 2.39 -4.93
CA ALA A 157 14.48 3.25 -6.00
C ALA A 157 14.24 4.70 -5.53
N GLY A 158 14.29 4.95 -4.21
CA GLY A 158 14.01 6.24 -3.60
C GLY A 158 12.52 6.59 -3.58
N GLU A 159 12.19 7.73 -2.98
CA GLU A 159 10.80 8.25 -2.84
C GLU A 159 10.42 9.26 -3.93
N ASN A 160 11.29 9.43 -4.94
CA ASN A 160 11.20 10.55 -5.87
C ASN A 160 10.36 10.17 -7.11
N PRO A 161 9.23 10.86 -7.38
CA PRO A 161 8.36 10.53 -8.52
C PRO A 161 9.03 10.67 -9.90
N TYR A 162 10.23 11.27 -9.99
CA TYR A 162 10.93 11.46 -11.27
C TYR A 162 11.60 10.20 -11.84
N PHE A 163 11.73 9.12 -11.07
CA PHE A 163 12.14 7.82 -11.65
C PHE A 163 10.98 7.11 -12.40
N GLU A 164 9.75 7.60 -12.25
CA GLU A 164 8.51 7.10 -12.87
C GLU A 164 8.16 7.87 -14.17
N SER A 165 9.13 8.08 -15.07
CA SER A 165 8.76 8.43 -16.45
C SER A 165 8.01 7.27 -17.09
N ALA A 166 7.11 7.51 -18.05
CA ALA A 166 6.34 6.47 -18.73
C ALA A 166 7.21 5.34 -19.35
N LEU A 167 8.52 5.54 -19.53
CA LEU A 167 9.47 4.49 -19.92
C LEU A 167 9.87 3.54 -18.77
N GLY A 168 9.89 4.00 -17.51
CA GLY A 168 10.18 3.19 -16.32
C GLY A 168 9.05 2.22 -15.99
N LEU A 169 7.80 2.66 -16.17
CA LEU A 169 6.59 1.82 -16.06
C LEU A 169 6.50 0.71 -17.14
N LEU A 170 7.19 0.86 -18.28
CA LEU A 170 7.22 -0.11 -19.38
C LEU A 170 8.37 -1.12 -19.28
N ALA A 171 9.34 -0.90 -18.38
CA ALA A 171 10.37 -1.87 -18.05
C ALA A 171 9.77 -2.92 -17.10
N ALA A 172 8.96 -3.80 -17.68
CA ALA A 172 8.33 -5.01 -17.14
C ALA A 172 8.57 -5.24 -15.64
N PRO A 173 7.55 -5.17 -14.78
CA PRO A 173 7.76 -5.41 -13.38
C PRO A 173 8.09 -6.89 -13.23
N ILE A 174 9.39 -7.20 -13.15
CA ILE A 174 9.95 -8.56 -13.04
C ILE A 174 9.22 -9.34 -11.93
N ASP A 175 8.77 -8.63 -10.90
CA ASP A 175 7.99 -9.19 -9.81
C ASP A 175 6.64 -9.78 -10.25
N HIS A 176 5.90 -9.18 -11.18
CA HIS A 176 4.61 -9.71 -11.65
C HIS A 176 4.79 -11.02 -12.43
N ILE A 177 5.91 -11.17 -13.16
CA ILE A 177 6.26 -12.46 -13.78
C ILE A 177 6.59 -13.48 -12.69
N ALA A 178 7.37 -13.10 -11.69
CA ALA A 178 7.68 -13.97 -10.56
C ALA A 178 6.43 -14.32 -9.72
N ASP A 179 5.41 -13.46 -9.67
CA ASP A 179 4.16 -13.70 -8.95
C ASP A 179 3.38 -14.88 -9.51
N ILE A 180 3.48 -15.16 -10.82
CA ILE A 180 2.87 -16.35 -11.46
C ILE A 180 3.36 -17.65 -10.79
N PHE A 181 4.59 -17.64 -10.26
CA PHE A 181 5.20 -18.79 -9.60
C PHE A 181 5.09 -18.76 -8.08
N ARG A 182 4.49 -17.71 -7.50
CA ARG A 182 4.27 -17.61 -6.05
C ARG A 182 2.95 -18.27 -5.66
N LYS A 183 2.88 -18.69 -4.40
CA LYS A 183 1.65 -19.22 -3.80
C LYS A 183 0.86 -18.06 -3.18
N PHE A 184 -0.41 -17.99 -3.49
CA PHE A 184 -1.37 -17.06 -2.91
C PHE A 184 -2.52 -17.86 -2.24
N PRO A 185 -3.29 -17.26 -1.32
CA PRO A 185 -4.46 -17.90 -0.76
C PRO A 185 -5.53 -18.16 -1.83
N GLU A 186 -6.23 -19.31 -1.77
CA GLU A 186 -7.24 -19.70 -2.76
C GLU A 186 -8.53 -18.88 -2.67
N GLN A 187 -8.83 -18.32 -1.49
CA GLN A 187 -9.99 -17.46 -1.25
C GLN A 187 -9.51 -16.03 -1.03
N LYS A 188 -9.95 -15.10 -1.89
CA LYS A 188 -9.85 -13.67 -1.60
C LYS A 188 -10.73 -13.38 -0.40
N VAL A 189 -10.18 -12.79 0.66
CA VAL A 189 -10.98 -12.54 1.86
C VAL A 189 -11.93 -11.33 1.72
N SER A 190 -11.91 -10.67 0.57
CA SER A 190 -12.87 -9.62 0.18
C SER A 190 -13.07 -9.63 -1.35
N PRO A 191 -14.26 -9.29 -1.88
CA PRO A 191 -14.51 -9.31 -3.31
C PRO A 191 -13.64 -8.28 -4.05
N ASP A 192 -13.04 -8.79 -5.13
CA ASP A 192 -12.20 -8.09 -6.08
C ASP A 192 -12.97 -6.96 -6.79
N PRO A 193 -12.59 -5.68 -6.61
CA PRO A 193 -13.23 -4.58 -7.32
C PRO A 193 -12.93 -4.55 -8.83
N SER A 194 -12.00 -5.39 -9.33
CA SER A 194 -11.76 -5.58 -10.78
C SER A 194 -12.74 -6.56 -11.43
N THR A 195 -13.63 -7.19 -10.65
CA THR A 195 -14.74 -7.99 -11.17
C THR A 195 -16.06 -7.22 -11.19
N LYS A 196 -16.12 -6.14 -11.98
CA LYS A 196 -17.32 -5.66 -12.68
C LYS A 196 -16.94 -4.92 -13.96
#